data_AF-A0A4P9TK05-F1
#
_entry.id   AF-A0A4P9TK05-F1
#
_cell.length_a   1.000
_cell.length_b   1.000
_cell.length_c   1.000
_cell.angle_alpha   90.00
_cell.angle_beta   90.00
_cell.angle_gamma   90.00
#
_symmetry.space_group_name_H-M   'P 1'
#
loop_
_entity.id
_entity.type
_entity.pdbx_description
1 polymer ?
#
loop_
_entity_poly.entity_id
_entity_poly.type
_entity_poly.pdbx_seq_one_letter_code
_entity_poly.pdbx_strand_id
1 'polypeptide(L)'
;MSDHETLDEIAAQAAEEWDYRAFDGEFGQEQHVSIPCQLRFTDEPEQQTEKFHTALEVHDLTPLDARPVSDTEPFYDGEICSTDHYNRLRVLVFRGDLIRIYPKDGYVPDPEELARLLHAITVGFRADVEHDPIERDGDDDE
;
A
#
# COMPACT_ATOMS: atom_id res chain seq x y z
N MET A 1 -7.59 7.82 -25.69
CA MET A 1 -7.80 6.46 -25.16
C MET A 1 -6.84 6.41 -24.00
N SER A 2 -7.34 6.61 -22.78
CA SER A 2 -6.47 6.54 -21.61
C SER A 2 -6.08 5.07 -21.46
N ASP A 3 -4.78 4.77 -21.57
CA ASP A 3 -4.25 3.45 -21.23
C ASP A 3 -4.61 3.23 -19.76
N HIS A 4 -5.49 2.27 -19.49
CA HIS A 4 -5.90 1.93 -18.15
C HIS A 4 -4.91 0.86 -17.68
N GLU A 5 -4.02 1.23 -16.76
CA GLU A 5 -3.06 0.30 -16.18
C GLU A 5 -3.80 -0.79 -15.40
N THR A 6 -3.27 -2.00 -15.47
CA THR A 6 -3.79 -3.14 -14.69
C THR A 6 -3.25 -3.08 -13.26
N LEU A 7 -3.96 -3.71 -12.31
CA LEU A 7 -3.49 -3.78 -10.92
C LEU A 7 -2.12 -4.49 -10.79
N ASP A 8 -1.81 -5.42 -11.68
CA ASP A 8 -0.51 -6.11 -11.70
C ASP A 8 0.61 -5.15 -12.12
N GLU A 9 0.35 -4.26 -13.09
CA GLU A 9 1.31 -3.23 -13.54
C GLU A 9 1.53 -2.18 -12.44
N ILE A 10 0.44 -1.70 -11.83
CA ILE A 10 0.50 -0.74 -10.72
C ILE A 10 1.25 -1.35 -9.53
N ALA A 11 0.99 -2.62 -9.20
CA ALA A 11 1.68 -3.31 -8.12
C ALA A 11 3.17 -3.48 -8.42
N ALA A 12 3.55 -3.80 -9.67
CA ALA A 12 4.95 -3.88 -10.05
C ALA A 12 5.67 -2.53 -9.86
N GLN A 13 5.09 -1.43 -10.35
CA GLN A 13 5.65 -0.08 -10.20
C GLN A 13 5.73 0.35 -8.72
N ALA A 14 4.67 0.12 -7.94
CA ALA A 14 4.65 0.47 -6.52
C ALA A 14 5.62 -0.39 -5.69
N ALA A 15 5.82 -1.66 -6.06
CA ALA A 15 6.79 -2.53 -5.38
C ALA A 15 8.23 -2.05 -5.59
N GLU A 16 8.55 -1.44 -6.75
CA GLU A 16 9.87 -0.86 -6.98
C GLU A 16 10.22 0.22 -5.94
N GLU A 17 9.23 0.95 -5.39
CA GLU A 17 9.46 1.98 -4.36
C GLU A 17 10.21 1.46 -3.12
N TRP A 18 10.09 0.17 -2.82
CA TRP A 18 10.81 -0.46 -1.71
C TRP A 18 12.27 -0.82 -2.04
N ASP A 19 12.61 -1.00 -3.32
CA ASP A 19 13.95 -1.37 -3.77
C ASP A 19 14.92 -0.17 -3.84
N TYR A 20 14.41 1.07 -3.90
CA TYR A 20 15.22 2.28 -4.10
C TYR A 20 16.22 2.63 -2.98
N ARG A 21 16.25 1.91 -1.85
CA ARG A 21 17.22 2.16 -0.75
C ARG A 21 18.12 0.98 -0.38
N ALA A 22 18.25 -0.03 -1.22
CA ALA A 22 19.22 -1.09 -0.97
C ALA A 22 20.71 -0.63 -1.03
N PHE A 23 21.02 0.67 -1.19
CA PHE A 23 22.42 1.15 -1.26
C PHE A 23 22.77 2.32 -0.33
N ASP A 24 23.87 2.08 0.39
CA ASP A 24 24.79 2.96 1.14
C ASP A 24 24.35 3.56 2.49
N GLY A 25 24.28 2.70 3.50
CA GLY A 25 24.64 3.10 4.88
C GLY A 25 26.17 3.06 5.08
N GLU A 26 26.79 4.19 5.41
CA GLU A 26 28.24 4.38 5.69
C GLU A 26 28.85 3.47 6.79
N PHE A 27 28.10 2.51 7.36
CA PHE A 27 28.54 1.65 8.46
C PHE A 27 28.18 0.16 8.29
N GLY A 28 28.03 -0.35 7.06
CA GLY A 28 28.04 -1.80 6.79
C GLY A 28 26.93 -2.64 7.44
N GLN A 29 25.85 -2.00 7.89
CA GLN A 29 24.61 -2.68 8.28
C GLN A 29 23.47 -2.16 7.39
N GLU A 30 22.89 -3.04 6.58
CA GLU A 30 21.64 -2.78 5.86
C GLU A 30 20.55 -2.50 6.90
N GLN A 31 20.20 -1.23 7.07
CA GLN A 31 18.98 -0.86 7.79
C GLN A 31 17.89 -0.69 6.74
N HIS A 32 16.98 -1.67 6.68
CA HIS A 32 15.76 -1.54 5.90
C HIS A 32 14.89 -0.46 6.56
N VAL A 33 15.01 0.78 6.08
CA VAL A 33 14.04 1.83 6.39
C VAL A 33 12.74 1.45 5.70
N SER A 34 11.66 1.35 6.48
CA SER A 34 10.30 1.05 6.02
C SER A 34 9.74 2.22 5.21
N ILE A 35 10.28 2.44 4.00
CA ILE A 35 9.72 3.39 3.04
C ILE A 35 8.35 2.85 2.62
N PRO A 36 7.27 3.63 2.72
CA PRO A 36 6.01 3.22 2.14
C PRO A 36 6.06 3.33 0.62
N CYS A 37 5.33 2.47 -0.08
CA CYS A 37 4.90 2.84 -1.44
C CYS A 37 3.70 3.78 -1.35
N GLN A 38 3.53 4.62 -2.38
CA GLN A 38 2.44 5.58 -2.45
C GLN A 38 1.59 5.35 -3.70
N LEU A 39 0.27 5.39 -3.48
CA LEU A 39 -0.73 5.22 -4.51
C LEU A 39 -1.81 6.28 -4.29
N ARG A 40 -2.64 6.49 -5.30
CA ARG A 40 -3.79 7.38 -5.21
C ARG A 40 -5.02 6.71 -5.78
N PHE A 41 -6.20 7.05 -5.27
CA PHE A 41 -7.44 6.71 -5.95
C PHE A 41 -7.65 7.61 -7.17
N THR A 42 -8.23 7.06 -8.24
CA THR A 42 -8.58 7.81 -9.45
C THR A 42 -9.88 8.61 -9.30
N ASP A 43 -10.68 8.27 -8.29
CA ASP A 43 -11.98 8.86 -7.96
C ASP A 43 -12.13 9.00 -6.43
N GLU A 44 -13.15 9.73 -5.96
CA GLU A 44 -13.40 9.90 -4.52
C GLU A 44 -13.72 8.56 -3.84
N PRO A 45 -12.91 8.11 -2.85
CA PRO A 45 -13.10 6.80 -2.22
C PRO A 45 -14.27 6.80 -1.23
N GLU A 46 -15.07 5.74 -1.27
CA GLU A 46 -16.12 5.43 -0.29
C GLU A 46 -15.67 4.30 0.63
N GLN A 47 -15.17 4.61 1.83
CA GLN A 47 -14.73 3.58 2.79
C GLN A 47 -15.88 2.67 3.22
N GLN A 48 -15.72 1.38 2.92
CA GLN A 48 -16.58 0.31 3.38
C GLN A 48 -15.71 -0.71 4.13
N THR A 49 -15.30 -0.36 5.36
CA THR A 49 -14.35 -1.15 6.17
C THR A 49 -14.69 -2.64 6.25
N GLU A 50 -15.97 -3.00 6.44
CA GLU A 50 -16.38 -4.41 6.46
C GLU A 50 -16.14 -5.10 5.12
N LYS A 51 -16.41 -4.42 3.99
CA LYS A 51 -16.11 -4.96 2.66
C LYS A 51 -14.62 -5.05 2.41
N PHE A 52 -13.83 -4.08 2.87
CA PHE A 52 -12.38 -4.17 2.80
C PHE A 52 -11.87 -5.40 3.54
N HIS A 53 -12.33 -5.62 4.77
CA HIS A 53 -11.95 -6.77 5.58
C HIS A 53 -12.35 -8.10 4.92
N THR A 54 -13.57 -8.20 4.37
CA THR A 54 -13.99 -9.38 3.61
C THR A 54 -13.14 -9.59 2.34
N ALA A 55 -12.76 -8.51 1.65
CA ALA A 55 -11.92 -8.61 0.46
C ALA A 55 -10.48 -9.03 0.79
N LEU A 56 -9.95 -8.63 1.96
CA LEU A 56 -8.68 -9.15 2.48
C LEU A 56 -8.74 -10.66 2.72
N GLU A 57 -9.81 -11.16 3.34
CA GLU A 57 -9.98 -12.59 3.64
C GLU A 57 -10.03 -13.46 2.38
N VAL A 58 -10.59 -12.94 1.27
CA VAL A 58 -10.60 -13.64 -0.03
C VAL A 58 -9.18 -13.83 -0.59
N HIS A 59 -8.23 -12.99 -0.16
CA HIS A 59 -6.85 -12.96 -0.61
C HIS A 59 -5.86 -13.46 0.45
N ASP A 60 -6.32 -14.26 1.41
CA ASP A 60 -5.48 -14.84 2.48
C ASP A 60 -4.77 -13.76 3.35
N LEU A 61 -5.43 -12.61 3.51
CA LEU A 61 -5.01 -11.50 4.38
C LEU A 61 -6.04 -11.32 5.51
N THR A 62 -5.57 -11.00 6.72
CA THR A 62 -6.42 -10.76 7.89
C THR A 62 -6.18 -9.36 8.45
N PRO A 63 -7.23 -8.55 8.67
CA PRO A 63 -7.10 -7.29 9.39
C PRO A 63 -6.80 -7.56 10.88
N LEU A 64 -5.80 -6.89 11.42
CA LEU A 64 -5.43 -6.99 12.84
C LEU A 64 -6.21 -6.00 13.71
N ASP A 65 -6.67 -4.89 13.13
CA ASP A 65 -7.45 -3.88 13.81
C ASP A 65 -8.95 -4.08 13.58
N ALA A 66 -9.68 -4.40 14.65
CA ALA A 66 -11.14 -4.59 14.58
C ALA A 66 -11.91 -3.28 14.32
N ARG A 67 -11.30 -2.13 14.62
CA ARG A 67 -11.84 -0.78 14.41
C ARG A 67 -10.71 0.17 14.03
N PRO A 68 -10.26 0.13 12.76
CA PRO A 68 -9.30 1.13 12.28
C PRO A 68 -9.90 2.52 12.48
N VAL A 69 -9.08 3.46 12.99
CA VAL A 69 -9.53 4.77 13.51
C VAL A 69 -10.15 5.63 12.38
N SER A 70 -11.12 6.51 12.64
CA SER A 70 -10.83 7.95 12.85
C SER A 70 -12.00 8.79 13.43
N ASP A 71 -11.74 9.56 14.49
CA ASP A 71 -12.37 10.89 14.75
C ASP A 71 -11.54 12.05 14.13
N THR A 72 -10.34 11.78 13.59
CA THR A 72 -9.45 12.68 12.83
C THR A 72 -8.61 11.91 11.81
N GLU A 73 -8.20 12.56 10.71
CA GLU A 73 -7.32 12.00 9.67
C GLU A 73 -6.13 11.20 10.23
N PRO A 74 -5.79 10.03 9.64
CA PRO A 74 -6.23 9.46 8.34
C PRO A 74 -7.66 8.86 8.33
N PHE A 75 -8.22 8.64 7.12
CA PHE A 75 -9.57 8.07 6.90
C PHE A 75 -9.63 6.56 7.22
N TYR A 76 -8.53 5.84 6.95
CA TYR A 76 -8.28 4.47 7.41
C TYR A 76 -6.83 4.36 7.90
N ASP A 77 -6.63 3.71 9.03
CA ASP A 77 -5.33 3.33 9.56
C ASP A 77 -5.46 1.97 10.23
N GLY A 78 -4.88 0.94 9.59
CA GLY A 78 -4.97 -0.42 10.07
C GLY A 78 -3.78 -1.27 9.65
N GLU A 79 -3.41 -2.21 10.51
CA GLU A 79 -2.49 -3.29 10.19
C GLU A 79 -3.23 -4.50 9.61
N ILE A 80 -2.61 -5.14 8.63
CA ILE A 80 -3.06 -6.39 8.02
C ILE A 80 -1.93 -7.42 8.11
N CYS A 81 -2.29 -8.69 8.05
CA CYS A 81 -1.36 -9.81 8.20
C CYS A 81 -1.63 -10.89 7.16
N SER A 82 -0.59 -11.40 6.51
CA SER A 82 -0.67 -12.62 5.70
C SER A 82 -0.97 -13.82 6.60
N THR A 83 -1.97 -14.62 6.24
CA THR A 83 -2.32 -15.84 7.00
C THR A 83 -1.28 -16.94 6.86
N ASP A 84 -0.54 -16.94 5.76
CA ASP A 84 0.44 -17.99 5.43
C ASP A 84 1.81 -17.72 6.03
N HIS A 85 2.24 -16.47 6.02
CA HIS A 85 3.60 -16.09 6.40
C HIS A 85 3.66 -15.27 7.69
N TYR A 86 2.52 -14.85 8.24
CA TYR A 86 2.43 -13.97 9.42
C TYR A 86 3.16 -12.63 9.26
N ASN A 87 3.42 -12.25 8.01
CA ASN A 87 4.03 -10.98 7.67
C ASN A 87 3.00 -9.86 7.74
N ARG A 88 3.41 -8.70 8.24
CA ARG A 88 2.51 -7.57 8.47
C ARG A 88 2.76 -6.43 7.49
N LEU A 89 1.68 -5.73 7.15
CA LEU A 89 1.69 -4.46 6.45
C LEU A 89 0.81 -3.47 7.22
N ARG A 90 1.14 -2.19 7.18
CA ARG A 90 0.23 -1.13 7.65
C ARG A 90 -0.30 -0.38 6.45
N VAL A 91 -1.62 -0.28 6.34
CA VAL A 91 -2.32 0.45 5.28
C VAL A 91 -2.87 1.74 5.85
N LEU A 92 -2.47 2.87 5.27
CA LEU A 92 -3.03 4.18 5.54
C LEU A 92 -3.80 4.66 4.31
N VAL A 93 -5.03 5.11 4.53
CA VAL A 93 -5.80 5.85 3.52
C VAL A 93 -6.12 7.22 4.08
N PHE A 94 -5.67 8.28 3.40
CA PHE A 94 -5.90 9.66 3.81
C PHE A 94 -7.20 10.20 3.21
N ARG A 95 -7.72 11.27 3.81
CA ARG A 95 -8.80 12.03 3.17
C ARG A 95 -8.17 12.87 2.06
N GLY A 96 -8.73 12.81 0.86
CA GLY A 96 -8.08 13.31 -0.35
C GLY A 96 -7.20 12.24 -0.97
N ASP A 97 -7.83 11.11 -1.33
CA ASP A 97 -7.40 10.06 -2.27
C ASP A 97 -6.05 9.34 -2.09
N LEU A 98 -5.17 9.78 -1.19
CA LEU A 98 -3.86 9.18 -1.01
C LEU A 98 -3.87 7.88 -0.20
N ILE A 99 -3.06 6.91 -0.62
CA ILE A 99 -2.86 5.62 0.02
C ILE A 99 -1.36 5.44 0.29
N ARG A 100 -1.02 4.96 1.48
CA ARG A 100 0.36 4.55 1.82
C ARG A 100 0.39 3.17 2.43
N ILE A 101 1.26 2.31 1.91
CA ILE A 101 1.42 0.94 2.39
C ILE A 101 2.83 0.79 2.94
N TYR A 102 2.93 0.49 4.24
CA TYR A 102 4.20 0.35 4.93
C TYR A 102 4.54 -1.13 5.14
N PRO A 103 5.70 -1.59 4.67
CA PRO A 103 6.26 -2.86 5.10
C PRO A 103 6.54 -2.86 6.60
N LYS A 104 6.31 -3.99 7.27
CA LYS A 104 6.65 -4.20 8.69
C LYS A 104 7.53 -5.43 8.86
N ASP A 105 8.27 -5.47 9.97
CA ASP A 105 9.07 -6.63 10.38
C ASP A 105 10.11 -7.11 9.33
N GLY A 106 10.55 -6.22 8.44
CA GLY A 106 11.50 -6.55 7.36
C GLY A 106 10.89 -7.30 6.18
N TYR A 107 9.57 -7.45 6.13
CA TYR A 107 8.86 -8.04 5.00
C TYR A 107 8.52 -6.97 3.96
N VAL A 108 8.82 -7.27 2.70
CA VAL A 108 8.39 -6.52 1.52
C VAL A 108 7.55 -7.49 0.68
N PRO A 109 6.29 -7.18 0.37
CA PRO A 109 5.45 -8.05 -0.44
C PRO A 109 5.95 -8.03 -1.88
N ASP A 110 5.88 -9.17 -2.56
CA ASP A 110 6.15 -9.21 -4.00
C ASP A 110 5.00 -8.53 -4.79
N PRO A 111 5.19 -8.25 -6.11
CA PRO A 111 4.15 -7.60 -6.90
C PRO A 111 2.80 -8.36 -6.95
N GLU A 112 2.82 -9.69 -6.87
CA GLU A 112 1.59 -10.49 -6.89
C GLU A 112 0.84 -10.35 -5.56
N GLU A 113 1.55 -10.43 -4.43
CA GLU A 113 1.00 -10.17 -3.10
C GLU A 113 0.46 -8.74 -2.99
N LEU A 114 1.18 -7.76 -3.52
CA LEU A 114 0.72 -6.38 -3.56
C LEU A 114 -0.52 -6.22 -4.44
N ALA A 115 -0.58 -6.82 -5.63
CA ALA A 115 -1.75 -6.74 -6.51
C ALA A 115 -3.03 -7.27 -5.84
N ARG A 116 -2.93 -8.35 -5.05
CA ARG A 116 -4.05 -8.88 -4.24
C ARG A 116 -4.51 -7.88 -3.18
N LEU A 117 -3.57 -7.21 -2.51
CA LEU A 117 -3.89 -6.14 -1.58
C LEU A 117 -4.55 -4.94 -2.30
N LEU A 118 -4.02 -4.51 -3.44
CA LEU A 118 -4.62 -3.43 -4.23
C LEU A 118 -6.05 -3.77 -4.65
N HIS A 119 -6.30 -5.01 -5.09
CA HIS A 119 -7.66 -5.47 -5.37
C HIS A 119 -8.57 -5.41 -4.13
N ALA A 120 -8.07 -5.78 -2.94
CA ALA A 120 -8.85 -5.64 -1.71
C ALA A 120 -9.19 -4.17 -1.43
N ILE A 121 -8.22 -3.26 -1.63
CA ILE A 121 -8.39 -1.82 -1.47
C ILE A 121 -9.42 -1.27 -2.46
N THR A 122 -9.34 -1.59 -3.75
CA THR A 122 -10.32 -1.10 -4.74
C THR A 122 -11.74 -1.57 -4.44
N VAL A 123 -11.91 -2.81 -3.98
CA VAL A 123 -13.22 -3.34 -3.53
C VAL A 123 -13.70 -2.65 -2.25
N GLY A 124 -12.81 -2.46 -1.27
CA GLY A 124 -13.13 -1.92 0.04
C GLY A 124 -13.45 -0.42 0.04
N PHE A 125 -12.85 0.32 -0.88
CA PHE A 125 -13.01 1.77 -1.01
C PHE A 125 -13.79 2.19 -2.27
N ARG A 126 -14.20 1.22 -3.09
CA ARG A 126 -15.05 1.40 -4.28
C ARG A 126 -14.50 2.45 -5.26
N ALA A 127 -13.19 2.48 -5.42
CA ALA A 127 -12.48 3.37 -6.32
C ALA A 127 -11.27 2.62 -6.88
N ASP A 128 -10.94 2.86 -8.14
CA ASP A 128 -9.73 2.33 -8.75
C ASP A 128 -8.51 3.10 -8.23
N VAL A 129 -7.33 2.48 -8.35
CA VAL A 129 -6.06 3.04 -7.87
C VAL A 129 -5.10 3.25 -9.02
N GLU A 130 -4.22 4.22 -8.89
CA GLU A 130 -3.09 4.48 -9.77
C GLU A 130 -1.79 4.61 -8.95
N HIS A 131 -0.66 4.38 -9.60
CA HIS A 131 0.65 4.63 -8.99
C HIS A 131 0.88 6.13 -8.84
N ASP A 132 1.25 6.58 -7.63
CA ASP A 132 1.54 7.99 -7.32
C ASP A 132 2.86 8.03 -6.55
N PRO A 133 4.01 7.93 -7.25
CA PRO A 133 5.30 7.76 -6.60
C PRO A 133 5.61 8.92 -5.67
N ILE A 134 6.29 8.64 -4.55
CA ILE A 134 6.74 9.69 -3.63
C ILE A 134 7.77 10.57 -4.34
N GLU A 135 7.44 11.86 -4.56
CA GLU A 135 8.36 12.87 -5.11
C GLU A 135 9.69 12.88 -4.33
N ARG A 136 10.81 12.85 -5.05
CA ARG A 136 12.16 12.83 -4.48
C ARG A 136 12.81 14.19 -4.67
N ASP A 137 13.58 14.62 -3.67
CA ASP A 137 14.57 15.68 -3.86
C ASP A 137 15.57 15.21 -4.94
N GLY A 138 15.39 15.69 -6.18
CA GLY A 138 16.24 15.36 -7.33
C GLY A 138 15.51 14.83 -8.57
N ASP A 139 14.19 14.56 -8.51
CA ASP A 139 13.39 14.20 -9.69
C ASP A 139 12.99 15.43 -10.54
N ASP A 140 13.31 16.64 -10.07
CA ASP A 140 13.05 17.95 -10.71
C ASP A 140 14.22 18.48 -11.57
N ASP A 141 15.24 17.68 -11.87
CA ASP A 141 16.36 18.07 -12.74
C ASP A 141 16.44 17.20 -14.00
N GLU A 142 15.52 17.39 -14.96
CA GLU A 142 15.77 17.26 -16.42
C GLU A 142 14.85 18.15 -17.28
#